data_AF-A0A960RVF1-F1
#
_entry.id   AF-A0A960RVF1-F1
#
_cell.length_a   1.000
_cell.length_b   1.000
_cell.length_c   1.000
_cell.angle_alpha   90.00
_cell.angle_beta   90.00
_cell.angle_gamma   90.00
#
_symmetry.space_group_name_H-M   'P 1'
#
loop_
_entity.id
_entity.type
_entity.pdbx_description
1 polymer ?
#
loop_
_entity_poly.entity_id
_entity_poly.type
_entity_poly.pdbx_seq_one_letter_code
_entity_poly.pdbx_strand_id
1 'polypeptide(L)'
;MSWQPIDFQRIVSLDKTLVDQLHRFLQQKEAELGSTLLTVINLNPDSLSPPVLPPSRSVVLKLSDAVEGASKKIRQTLHGTAEPLSQEAWKPVAERINQAFWEYEEILEGCVKELFQQLEQLGLEHWNTELSLVLDAIKDLLLHQIEDLIWAIRRMEHTLADFRARCGNAGAASGFFQRLLARWRPVLDRSLMSNLKKSEKFLRIHHRKYAQRFAEYISLDEKVRQIMKKLDNYQVLTSLDSDVQEKFRKIYYFLKLWKHNQKTKILPSYELIRALCQAVSVDTAITLFSDYYQALSKELYCLSRELKSEAAHKKYTEPKGKLEILKQIQGYRSELMTLGSNIARYREFLLRTDPNPYIRTRWGFTEGVVGPEPAQTKKLLNLEYEVETLENLFEGLEKPIEEGPPKMSPRRMPINLEVQRVLHEMGQPLTSYSMTKTRSEYVLEHLESLNELGSFNQAVVEYAGQIFSKVLRADWKYHVLHEIPLYRELFTVHMGIVGRVDDRGHLNRLNKFKEIAKELDNWIRKRETRRHEHEIELDMNDLKVYLQDFLGHVQRLAKDESLQVEQRDQLAELVGQQLLEYRDLFGRFFHDLGRFGPEGKRIRNQLLFVDQYFESVENKLHEIRNRF
;
A
#
# COMPACT_ATOMS: atom_id res chain seq x y z
N MET A 1 24.04 35.49 -14.92
CA MET A 1 23.42 34.30 -14.35
C MET A 1 22.08 34.73 -13.78
N SER A 2 20.99 34.34 -14.45
CA SER A 2 19.62 34.62 -14.07
C SER A 2 19.29 33.83 -12.81
N TRP A 3 19.11 34.54 -11.70
CA TRP A 3 18.60 33.99 -10.46
C TRP A 3 17.17 33.48 -10.71
N GLN A 4 16.95 32.19 -10.55
CA GLN A 4 15.59 31.71 -10.33
C GLN A 4 15.23 32.06 -8.88
N PRO A 5 14.05 32.64 -8.62
CA PRO A 5 13.53 32.70 -7.26
C PRO A 5 13.57 31.28 -6.71
N ILE A 6 14.03 31.11 -5.47
CA ILE A 6 13.99 29.81 -4.83
C ILE A 6 12.50 29.53 -4.57
N ASP A 7 11.87 28.90 -5.57
CA ASP A 7 10.48 28.52 -5.54
C ASP A 7 10.37 27.22 -4.75
N PHE A 8 10.26 27.37 -3.43
CA PHE A 8 10.10 26.28 -2.49
C PHE A 8 8.71 25.60 -2.57
N GLN A 9 7.85 25.97 -3.54
CA GLN A 9 6.55 25.33 -3.76
C GLN A 9 6.65 23.95 -4.45
N ARG A 10 7.85 23.54 -4.89
CA ARG A 10 8.14 22.14 -5.24
C ARG A 10 9.03 21.56 -4.15
N ILE A 11 8.50 20.60 -3.40
CA ILE A 11 9.16 19.79 -2.36
C ILE A 11 10.67 19.70 -2.60
N VAL A 12 11.44 20.58 -1.96
CA VAL A 12 12.90 20.55 -1.98
C VAL A 12 13.31 19.48 -0.98
N SER A 13 14.12 18.52 -1.42
CA SER A 13 14.79 17.60 -0.49
C SER A 13 15.61 18.44 0.50
N LEU A 14 15.24 18.43 1.78
CA LEU A 14 16.05 19.01 2.85
C LEU A 14 17.34 18.19 2.96
N ASP A 15 18.33 18.56 2.15
CA ASP A 15 19.60 17.87 2.02
C ASP A 15 20.78 18.80 2.35
N LYS A 16 22.00 18.24 2.32
CA LYS A 16 23.23 19.00 2.60
C LYS A 16 23.46 20.16 1.62
N THR A 17 22.99 20.04 0.38
CA THR A 17 23.18 21.08 -0.63
C THR A 17 22.37 22.33 -0.29
N LEU A 18 21.19 22.15 0.31
CA LEU A 18 20.39 23.26 0.81
C LEU A 18 21.11 24.04 1.92
N VAL A 19 21.83 23.35 2.81
CA VAL A 19 22.63 24.02 3.86
C VAL A 19 23.66 24.95 3.23
N ASP A 20 24.38 24.46 2.22
CA ASP A 20 25.40 25.25 1.50
C ASP A 20 24.78 26.43 0.74
N GLN A 21 23.62 26.22 0.11
CA GLN A 21 22.90 27.27 -0.60
C GLN A 21 22.40 28.36 0.35
N LEU A 22 21.79 27.96 1.48
CA LEU A 22 21.35 28.88 2.52
C LEU A 22 22.53 29.66 3.10
N HIS A 23 23.65 28.99 3.35
CA HIS A 23 24.86 29.64 3.85
C HIS A 23 25.36 30.74 2.91
N ARG A 24 25.50 30.42 1.60
CA ARG A 24 25.93 31.41 0.60
C ARG A 24 24.94 32.56 0.45
N PHE A 25 23.64 32.26 0.51
CA PHE A 25 22.60 33.27 0.45
C PHE A 25 22.68 34.24 1.64
N LEU A 26 22.78 33.72 2.87
CA LEU A 26 22.89 34.57 4.06
C LEU A 26 24.19 35.37 4.05
N GLN A 27 25.33 34.79 3.64
CA GLN A 27 26.58 35.54 3.47
C GLN A 27 26.46 36.70 2.49
N GLN A 28 25.75 36.51 1.38
CA GLN A 28 25.52 37.58 0.41
C GLN A 28 24.67 38.70 1.04
N LYS A 29 23.60 38.34 1.75
CA LYS A 29 22.71 39.31 2.41
C LYS A 29 23.38 40.04 3.58
N GLU A 30 24.24 39.34 4.32
CA GLU A 30 25.10 39.91 5.34
C GLU A 30 26.08 40.94 4.74
N ALA A 31 26.70 40.61 3.60
CA ALA A 31 27.60 41.53 2.91
C ALA A 31 26.86 42.76 2.34
N GLU A 32 25.63 42.60 1.84
CA GLU A 32 24.75 43.70 1.41
C GLU A 32 24.46 44.65 2.59
N LEU A 33 24.08 44.11 3.76
CA LEU A 33 23.92 44.88 5.00
C LEU A 33 25.21 45.61 5.38
N GLY A 34 26.33 44.89 5.44
CA GLY A 34 27.62 45.47 5.81
C GLY A 34 28.06 46.61 4.88
N SER A 35 27.84 46.45 3.57
CA SER A 35 28.14 47.49 2.58
C SER A 35 27.29 48.75 2.79
N THR A 36 26.01 48.57 3.15
CA THR A 36 25.09 49.66 3.47
C THR A 36 25.56 50.40 4.73
N LEU A 37 25.92 49.67 5.80
CA LEU A 37 26.45 50.28 7.03
C LEU A 37 27.71 51.14 6.77
N LEU A 38 28.61 50.69 5.90
CA LEU A 38 29.83 51.41 5.57
C LEU A 38 29.63 52.65 4.68
N THR A 39 28.55 52.68 3.88
CA THR A 39 28.27 53.75 2.89
C THR A 39 27.34 54.83 3.42
N VAL A 40 26.51 54.54 4.43
CA VAL A 40 25.56 55.50 5.02
C VAL A 40 26.27 56.70 5.68
N ILE A 41 27.55 56.58 6.06
CA ILE A 41 28.33 57.63 6.72
C ILE A 41 29.25 58.34 5.69
N ASN A 42 28.64 59.09 4.77
CA ASN A 42 29.33 60.08 3.93
C ASN A 42 28.71 61.45 4.23
N LEU A 43 29.37 62.25 5.07
CA LEU A 43 28.84 63.52 5.59
C LEU A 43 29.51 64.77 4.99
N ASN A 44 30.36 64.64 3.95
CA ASN A 44 30.91 65.80 3.24
C ASN A 44 30.10 66.09 1.96
N PRO A 45 29.42 67.24 1.86
CA PRO A 45 28.71 67.62 0.63
C PRO A 45 29.67 68.00 -0.52
N ASP A 46 30.92 68.37 -0.24
CA ASP A 46 31.87 68.88 -1.25
C ASP A 46 32.97 67.88 -1.69
N SER A 47 33.03 66.69 -1.12
CA SER A 47 33.88 65.64 -1.69
C SER A 47 33.08 64.91 -2.77
N LEU A 48 33.42 65.13 -4.04
CA LEU A 48 33.03 64.28 -5.16
C LEU A 48 33.02 62.82 -4.67
N SER A 49 31.82 62.24 -4.59
CA SER A 49 31.64 60.87 -4.14
C SER A 49 32.53 60.00 -5.04
N PRO A 50 33.51 59.23 -4.51
CA PRO A 50 34.15 58.23 -5.34
C PRO A 50 33.03 57.33 -5.87
N PRO A 51 33.05 56.97 -7.17
CA PRO A 51 31.99 56.17 -7.76
C PRO A 51 31.78 54.95 -6.88
N VAL A 52 30.52 54.71 -6.48
CA VAL A 52 30.12 53.49 -5.78
C VAL A 52 30.42 52.36 -6.75
N LEU A 53 31.62 51.79 -6.64
CA LEU A 53 31.96 50.58 -7.36
C LEU A 53 30.99 49.51 -6.83
N PRO A 54 30.28 48.80 -7.72
CA PRO A 54 29.45 47.69 -7.28
C PRO A 54 30.31 46.77 -6.41
N PRO A 55 29.81 46.30 -5.26
CA PRO A 55 30.59 45.47 -4.37
C PRO A 55 31.17 44.32 -5.19
N SER A 56 32.50 44.24 -5.22
CA SER A 56 33.22 43.16 -5.90
C SER A 56 32.69 41.85 -5.34
N ARG A 57 32.14 41.00 -6.21
CA ARG A 57 31.54 39.69 -5.87
C ARG A 57 32.48 38.71 -5.12
N SER A 58 33.73 39.11 -4.87
CA SER A 58 34.80 38.32 -4.29
C SER A 58 35.24 38.74 -2.88
N VAL A 59 34.69 39.82 -2.30
CA VAL A 59 35.04 40.25 -0.94
C VAL A 59 33.90 39.89 0.02
N VAL A 60 34.09 38.82 0.79
CA VAL A 60 33.19 38.45 1.89
C VAL A 60 33.38 39.47 3.01
N LEU A 61 32.53 40.49 3.03
CA LEU A 61 32.51 41.50 4.09
C LEU A 61 31.76 40.93 5.29
N LYS A 62 32.47 40.65 6.39
CA LYS A 62 31.84 40.21 7.65
C LYS A 62 31.09 41.36 8.31
N LEU A 63 29.93 41.07 8.89
CA LEU A 63 29.13 42.06 9.60
C LEU A 63 29.88 42.72 10.76
N SER A 64 30.71 41.95 11.48
CA SER A 64 31.58 42.46 12.54
C SER A 64 32.48 43.61 12.06
N ASP A 65 33.15 43.39 10.94
CA ASP A 65 34.13 44.32 10.37
C ASP A 65 33.42 45.56 9.81
N ALA A 66 32.23 45.36 9.22
CA ALA A 66 31.39 46.44 8.72
C ALA A 66 30.87 47.34 9.85
N VAL A 67 30.39 46.75 10.95
CA VAL A 67 29.91 47.47 12.14
C VAL A 67 31.06 48.25 12.80
N GLU A 68 32.24 47.65 12.92
CA GLU A 68 33.42 48.32 13.46
C GLU A 68 33.91 49.44 12.54
N GLY A 69 33.93 49.21 11.23
CA GLY A 69 34.30 50.21 10.23
C GLY A 69 33.32 51.39 10.21
N ALA A 70 32.01 51.13 10.24
CA ALA A 70 30.98 52.14 10.36
C ALA A 70 31.13 52.91 11.69
N SER A 71 31.37 52.20 12.79
CA SER A 71 31.60 52.82 14.09
C SER A 71 32.83 53.72 14.11
N LYS A 72 33.93 53.31 13.47
CA LYS A 72 35.15 54.09 13.32
C LYS A 72 34.91 55.34 12.46
N LYS A 73 34.18 55.22 11.35
CA LYS A 73 33.79 56.36 10.51
C LYS A 73 32.97 57.38 11.29
N ILE A 74 31.96 56.94 12.05
CA ILE A 74 31.16 57.83 12.92
C ILE A 74 32.05 58.52 13.96
N ARG A 75 32.99 57.82 14.58
CA ARG A 75 33.93 58.44 15.53
C ARG A 75 34.89 59.43 14.86
N GLN A 76 35.38 59.13 13.66
CA GLN A 76 36.28 60.00 12.91
C GLN A 76 35.58 61.29 12.46
N THR A 77 34.35 61.21 11.96
CA THR A 77 33.55 62.39 11.61
C THR A 77 33.25 63.27 12.83
N LEU A 78 33.05 62.64 13.99
CA LEU A 78 32.90 63.32 15.29
C LEU A 78 34.18 63.99 15.82
N HIS A 79 35.37 63.63 15.32
CA HIS A 79 36.66 64.17 15.78
C HIS A 79 37.34 65.08 14.73
N GLY A 80 36.94 65.02 13.46
CA GLY A 80 37.58 65.75 12.36
C GLY A 80 36.84 66.97 11.81
N THR A 81 35.64 67.30 12.30
CA THR A 81 34.85 68.45 11.84
C THR A 81 35.11 69.68 12.71
N ALA A 82 35.66 70.74 12.10
CA ALA A 82 35.82 72.06 12.73
C ALA A 82 34.51 72.88 12.73
N GLU A 83 33.51 72.46 11.95
CA GLU A 83 32.19 73.09 11.86
C GLU A 83 31.15 72.38 12.75
N PRO A 84 30.21 73.11 13.37
CA PRO A 84 29.16 72.53 14.19
C PRO A 84 28.20 71.69 13.34
N LEU A 85 28.15 70.38 13.60
CA LEU A 85 27.18 69.47 13.02
C LEU A 85 25.74 69.90 13.35
N SER A 86 24.83 69.85 12.37
CA SER A 86 23.40 70.11 12.56
C SER A 86 22.78 69.16 13.61
N GLN A 87 21.87 69.69 14.45
CA GLN A 87 21.19 68.94 15.51
C GLN A 87 20.40 67.72 15.00
N GLU A 88 20.05 67.68 13.71
CA GLU A 88 19.27 66.62 13.08
C GLU A 88 20.07 65.68 12.17
N ALA A 89 21.38 65.91 11.99
CA ALA A 89 22.22 65.14 11.07
C ALA A 89 22.28 63.62 11.38
N TRP A 90 21.95 63.23 12.62
CA TRP A 90 21.91 61.84 13.04
C TRP A 90 20.65 61.08 12.61
N LYS A 91 19.52 61.78 12.38
CA LYS A 91 18.24 61.16 12.01
C LYS A 91 18.30 60.38 10.69
N PRO A 92 18.74 60.95 9.55
CA PRO A 92 18.77 60.22 8.28
C PRO A 92 19.75 59.04 8.27
N VAL A 93 20.83 59.14 9.06
CA VAL A 93 21.80 58.04 9.25
C VAL A 93 21.16 56.90 10.06
N ALA A 94 20.46 57.23 11.15
CA ALA A 94 19.75 56.24 11.96
C ALA A 94 18.62 55.57 11.17
N GLU A 95 17.83 56.32 10.39
CA GLU A 95 16.75 55.78 9.56
C GLU A 95 17.25 54.76 8.53
N ARG A 96 18.34 55.08 7.80
CA ARG A 96 18.93 54.16 6.82
C ARG A 96 19.54 52.92 7.46
N ILE A 97 20.21 53.06 8.60
CA ILE A 97 20.76 51.92 9.34
C ILE A 97 19.62 51.04 9.89
N ASN A 98 18.54 51.66 10.38
CA ASN A 98 17.38 50.96 10.87
C ASN A 98 16.68 50.16 9.75
N GLN A 99 16.50 50.76 8.58
CA GLN A 99 15.96 50.08 7.40
C GLN A 99 16.84 48.89 6.99
N ALA A 100 18.16 49.06 6.92
CA ALA A 100 19.07 47.98 6.55
C ALA A 100 19.02 46.81 7.55
N PHE A 101 18.92 47.10 8.85
CA PHE A 101 18.74 46.06 9.87
C PHE A 101 17.38 45.36 9.76
N TRP A 102 16.30 46.10 9.45
CA TRP A 102 14.98 45.53 9.21
C TRP A 102 14.97 44.56 8.03
N GLU A 103 15.54 44.97 6.89
CA GLU A 103 15.57 44.13 5.69
C GLU A 103 16.30 42.80 5.95
N TYR A 104 17.40 42.81 6.69
CA TYR A 104 18.12 41.58 7.04
C TYR A 104 17.39 40.75 8.13
N GLU A 105 16.76 41.42 9.10
CA GLU A 105 15.94 40.77 10.12
C GLU A 105 14.75 40.01 9.53
N GLU A 106 14.04 40.63 8.59
CA GLU A 106 12.91 40.02 7.87
C GLU A 106 13.35 38.78 7.07
N ILE A 107 14.54 38.82 6.45
CA ILE A 107 15.10 37.66 5.76
C ILE A 107 15.35 36.51 6.74
N LEU A 108 15.97 36.78 7.90
CA LEU A 108 16.22 35.74 8.91
C LEU A 108 14.92 35.18 9.50
N GLU A 109 13.94 36.03 9.81
CA GLU A 109 12.61 35.59 10.26
C GLU A 109 11.91 34.73 9.19
N GLY A 110 11.98 35.14 7.93
CA GLY A 110 11.47 34.40 6.78
C GLY A 110 12.09 33.01 6.66
N CYS A 111 13.42 32.91 6.70
CA CYS A 111 14.13 31.63 6.66
C CYS A 111 13.74 30.70 7.82
N VAL A 112 13.59 31.23 9.04
CA VAL A 112 13.18 30.45 10.21
C VAL A 112 11.75 29.92 10.04
N LYS A 113 10.80 30.75 9.59
CA LYS A 113 9.40 30.32 9.38
C LYS A 113 9.30 29.30 8.26
N GLU A 114 9.94 29.55 7.13
CA GLU A 114 9.92 28.69 5.95
C GLU A 114 10.47 27.30 6.27
N LEU A 115 11.57 27.20 7.04
CA LEU A 115 12.14 25.92 7.46
C LEU A 115 11.09 25.00 8.11
N PHE A 116 10.31 25.53 9.05
CA PHE A 116 9.31 24.71 9.75
C PHE A 116 8.06 24.47 8.92
N GLN A 117 7.69 25.36 8.00
CA GLN A 117 6.63 25.11 7.03
C GLN A 117 7.00 23.95 6.10
N GLN A 118 8.24 23.91 5.63
CA GLN A 118 8.74 22.81 4.79
C GLN A 118 8.82 21.49 5.56
N LEU A 119 9.29 21.51 6.82
CA LEU A 119 9.29 20.33 7.68
C LEU A 119 7.89 19.78 7.94
N GLU A 120 6.88 20.64 8.04
CA GLU A 120 5.48 20.22 8.20
C GLU A 120 4.91 19.60 6.92
N GLN A 121 5.39 20.01 5.75
CA GLN A 121 5.05 19.42 4.45
C GLN A 121 5.87 18.15 4.15
N LEU A 122 7.00 17.98 4.82
CA LEU A 122 7.88 16.84 4.62
C LEU A 122 7.26 15.58 5.19
N GLY A 123 7.00 14.64 4.29
CA GLY A 123 6.42 13.38 4.65
C GLY A 123 7.31 12.48 5.51
N LEU A 124 6.67 11.64 6.32
CA LEU A 124 7.34 10.65 7.17
C LEU A 124 8.34 9.77 6.41
N GLU A 125 8.12 9.53 5.11
CA GLU A 125 9.01 8.71 4.28
C GLU A 125 10.44 9.26 4.21
N HIS A 126 10.61 10.55 4.49
CA HIS A 126 11.87 11.28 4.44
C HIS A 126 12.50 11.51 5.83
N TRP A 127 11.83 11.05 6.91
CA TRP A 127 12.32 11.20 8.27
C TRP A 127 13.44 10.20 8.53
N ASN A 128 14.66 10.55 8.11
CA ASN A 128 15.86 9.75 8.32
C ASN A 128 16.92 10.51 9.13
N THR A 129 18.02 9.83 9.47
CA THR A 129 19.13 10.43 10.22
C THR A 129 19.77 11.60 9.48
N GLU A 130 19.79 11.58 8.14
CA GLU A 130 20.33 12.68 7.33
C GLU A 130 19.52 13.97 7.50
N LEU A 131 18.20 13.87 7.51
CA LEU A 131 17.30 15.00 7.76
C LEU A 131 17.59 15.66 9.11
N SER A 132 17.80 14.86 10.17
CA SER A 132 18.15 15.40 11.49
C SER A 132 19.47 16.19 11.45
N LEU A 133 20.48 15.67 10.76
CA LEU A 133 21.78 16.34 10.62
C LEU A 133 21.67 17.65 9.83
N VAL A 134 20.90 17.65 8.74
CA VAL A 134 20.64 18.84 7.93
C VAL A 134 19.91 19.89 8.76
N LEU A 135 18.89 19.48 9.52
CA LEU A 135 18.11 20.38 10.36
C LEU A 135 18.97 21.00 11.48
N ASP A 136 19.85 20.22 12.10
CA ASP A 136 20.81 20.74 13.09
C ASP A 136 21.74 21.79 12.48
N ALA A 137 22.28 21.52 11.29
CA ALA A 137 23.16 22.44 10.58
C ALA A 137 22.45 23.76 10.21
N ILE A 138 21.22 23.69 9.69
CA ILE A 138 20.42 24.89 9.37
C ILE A 138 20.12 25.69 10.66
N LYS A 139 19.74 25.00 11.74
CA LYS A 139 19.45 25.63 13.03
C LYS A 139 20.68 26.36 13.57
N ASP A 140 21.85 25.71 13.58
CA ASP A 140 23.09 26.31 14.08
C ASP A 140 23.50 27.53 13.25
N LEU A 141 23.36 27.43 11.92
CA LEU A 141 23.64 28.51 10.98
C LEU A 141 22.72 29.72 11.18
N LEU A 142 21.41 29.51 11.32
CA LEU A 142 20.43 30.58 11.56
C LEU A 142 20.60 31.20 12.96
N LEU A 143 20.88 30.39 13.98
CA LEU A 143 21.14 30.90 15.33
C LEU A 143 22.38 31.79 15.35
N HIS A 144 23.47 31.37 14.71
CA HIS A 144 24.69 32.17 14.64
C HIS A 144 24.44 33.53 13.98
N GLN A 145 23.70 33.55 12.86
CA GLN A 145 23.38 34.79 12.15
C GLN A 145 22.44 35.72 12.95
N ILE A 146 21.47 35.16 13.68
CA ILE A 146 20.61 35.95 14.58
C ILE A 146 21.44 36.54 15.74
N GLU A 147 22.34 35.75 16.33
CA GLU A 147 23.22 36.20 17.42
C GLU A 147 24.18 37.32 16.97
N ASP A 148 24.77 37.18 15.78
CA ASP A 148 25.64 38.19 15.16
C ASP A 148 24.88 39.48 14.87
N LEU A 149 23.64 39.39 14.37
CA LEU A 149 22.80 40.55 14.12
C LEU A 149 22.35 41.25 15.42
N ILE A 150 22.03 40.49 16.47
CA ILE A 150 21.75 41.02 17.81
C ILE A 150 22.98 41.79 18.33
N TRP A 151 24.18 41.24 18.17
CA TRP A 151 25.42 41.91 18.54
C TRP A 151 25.62 43.20 17.75
N ALA A 152 25.43 43.15 16.42
CA ALA A 152 25.58 44.29 15.52
C ALA A 152 24.63 45.43 15.87
N ILE A 153 23.36 45.13 16.12
CA ILE A 153 22.36 46.12 16.54
C ILE A 153 22.76 46.76 17.87
N ARG A 154 23.15 45.97 18.88
CA ARG A 154 23.58 46.53 20.19
C ARG A 154 24.80 47.45 20.05
N ARG A 155 25.75 47.08 19.19
CA ARG A 155 26.98 47.84 18.96
C ARG A 155 26.72 49.14 18.19
N MET A 156 25.88 49.09 17.17
CA MET A 156 25.47 50.26 16.40
C MET A 156 24.58 51.19 17.22
N GLU A 157 23.67 50.66 18.02
CA GLU A 157 22.83 51.42 18.94
C GLU A 157 23.67 52.28 19.88
N HIS A 158 24.68 51.70 20.52
CA HIS A 158 25.62 52.44 21.37
C HIS A 158 26.33 53.56 20.59
N THR A 159 26.77 53.27 19.37
CA THR A 159 27.54 54.22 18.56
C THR A 159 26.68 55.37 18.04
N LEU A 160 25.43 55.09 17.65
CA LEU A 160 24.46 56.10 17.21
C LEU A 160 23.92 56.92 18.37
N ALA A 161 23.76 56.34 19.57
CA ALA A 161 23.44 57.09 20.78
C ALA A 161 24.54 58.10 21.14
N ASP A 162 25.82 57.72 21.01
CA ASP A 162 26.94 58.66 21.16
C ASP A 162 26.96 59.74 20.07
N PHE A 163 26.62 59.40 18.82
CA PHE A 163 26.51 60.35 17.71
C PHE A 163 25.41 61.39 17.96
N ARG A 164 24.21 60.94 18.37
CA ARG A 164 23.07 61.79 18.74
C ARG A 164 23.41 62.73 19.90
N ALA A 165 24.02 62.19 20.96
CA ALA A 165 24.39 62.98 22.15
C ALA A 165 25.40 64.10 21.83
N ARG A 166 26.22 63.95 20.78
CA ARG A 166 27.16 64.98 20.32
C ARG A 166 26.53 65.99 19.37
N CYS A 167 25.63 65.59 18.47
CA CYS A 167 24.88 66.52 17.61
C CYS A 167 23.98 67.49 18.42
N GLY A 168 23.45 67.03 19.57
CA GLY A 168 22.65 67.87 20.47
C GLY A 168 23.42 68.94 21.26
N ASN A 169 24.76 68.99 21.19
CA ASN A 169 25.58 69.93 21.96
C ASN A 169 25.83 71.28 21.26
N ALA A 170 25.27 71.51 20.08
CA ALA A 170 25.54 72.71 19.29
C ALA A 170 24.83 74.01 19.78
N GLY A 171 24.21 74.06 20.97
CA GLY A 171 23.58 75.32 21.42
C GLY A 171 22.84 75.44 22.75
N ALA A 172 22.95 74.53 23.73
CA ALA A 172 22.18 74.67 24.99
C ALA A 172 23.01 74.42 26.27
N ALA A 173 22.95 75.38 27.21
CA ALA A 173 23.64 75.38 28.50
C ALA A 173 23.06 74.41 29.55
N SER A 174 22.02 73.63 29.23
CA SER A 174 21.40 72.63 30.14
C SER A 174 21.94 71.19 29.96
N GLY A 175 23.13 71.06 29.35
CA GLY A 175 23.54 69.86 28.61
C GLY A 175 23.86 68.56 29.37
N PHE A 176 24.03 68.52 30.70
CA PHE A 176 24.46 67.25 31.34
C PHE A 176 23.33 66.22 31.50
N PHE A 177 22.19 66.60 32.10
CA PHE A 177 21.06 65.70 32.31
C PHE A 177 20.37 65.30 30.99
N GLN A 178 20.32 66.20 30.01
CA GLN A 178 19.79 65.88 28.68
C GLN A 178 20.71 64.96 27.88
N ARG A 179 22.05 65.08 28.00
CA ARG A 179 23.01 64.10 27.44
C ARG A 179 22.83 62.72 28.07
N LEU A 180 22.64 62.67 29.38
CA LEU A 180 22.43 61.41 30.10
C LEU A 180 21.09 60.80 29.67
N LEU A 181 19.99 61.54 29.65
CA LEU A 181 18.68 61.02 29.19
C LEU A 181 18.64 60.66 27.69
N ALA A 182 19.38 61.38 26.84
CA ALA A 182 19.44 61.09 25.40
C ALA A 182 20.17 59.77 25.08
N ARG A 183 21.12 59.34 25.92
CA ARG A 183 21.78 58.02 25.82
C ARG A 183 20.87 56.85 26.17
N TRP A 184 19.78 57.10 26.90
CA TRP A 184 18.84 56.06 27.35
C TRP A 184 17.60 55.99 26.45
N ARG A 185 17.43 56.94 25.54
CA ARG A 185 16.42 56.87 24.48
C ARG A 185 17.00 56.08 23.31
N PRO A 186 16.29 55.03 22.85
CA PRO A 186 16.79 54.22 21.76
C PRO A 186 16.93 55.06 20.48
N VAL A 187 17.94 54.77 19.67
CA VAL A 187 18.19 55.40 18.37
C VAL A 187 17.71 54.51 17.22
N LEU A 188 17.92 53.21 17.34
CA LEU A 188 17.33 52.18 16.50
C LEU A 188 15.97 51.74 17.06
N ASP A 189 15.15 51.14 16.21
CA ASP A 189 13.84 50.68 16.62
C ASP A 189 13.94 49.51 17.62
N ARG A 190 13.15 49.57 18.70
CA ARG A 190 13.10 48.54 19.74
C ARG A 190 12.49 47.23 19.24
N SER A 191 11.67 47.31 18.18
CA SER A 191 11.05 46.16 17.53
C SER A 191 12.08 45.17 16.97
N LEU A 192 13.19 45.63 16.38
CA LEU A 192 14.26 44.80 15.81
C LEU A 192 14.79 43.77 16.84
N MET A 193 15.16 44.26 18.03
CA MET A 193 15.67 43.41 19.11
C MET A 193 14.60 42.47 19.66
N SER A 194 13.33 42.92 19.67
CA SER A 194 12.20 42.12 20.12
C SER A 194 11.90 40.98 19.14
N ASN A 195 11.91 41.28 17.83
CA ASN A 195 11.61 40.33 16.77
C ASN A 195 12.73 39.29 16.64
N LEU A 196 14.00 39.69 16.62
CA LEU A 196 15.12 38.74 16.59
C LEU A 196 15.11 37.76 17.77
N LYS A 197 14.82 38.26 18.99
CA LYS A 197 14.66 37.38 20.16
C LYS A 197 13.45 36.45 20.04
N LYS A 198 12.36 36.90 19.42
CA LYS A 198 11.21 36.03 19.14
C LYS A 198 11.58 34.95 18.12
N SER A 199 12.29 35.30 17.06
CA SER A 199 12.77 34.38 16.02
C SER A 199 13.76 33.35 16.58
N GLU A 200 14.74 33.78 17.40
CA GLU A 200 15.66 32.89 18.12
C GLU A 200 14.90 31.90 19.01
N LYS A 201 13.96 32.41 19.83
CA LYS A 201 13.13 31.59 20.72
C LYS A 201 12.25 30.63 19.93
N PHE A 202 11.65 31.08 18.84
CA PHE A 202 10.81 30.26 17.97
C PHE A 202 11.62 29.11 17.36
N LEU A 203 12.79 29.41 16.76
CA LEU A 203 13.70 28.43 16.18
C LEU A 203 14.10 27.36 17.20
N ARG A 204 14.56 27.75 18.40
CA ARG A 204 14.95 26.80 19.46
C ARG A 204 13.79 25.92 19.93
N ILE A 205 12.60 26.50 20.14
CA ILE A 205 11.44 25.76 20.63
C ILE A 205 10.93 24.77 19.56
N HIS A 206 10.80 25.21 18.31
CA HIS A 206 10.29 24.36 17.23
C HIS A 206 11.28 23.26 16.87
N HIS A 207 12.59 23.58 16.81
CA HIS A 207 13.63 22.58 16.63
C HIS A 207 13.60 21.52 17.73
N ARG A 208 13.56 21.93 19.01
CA ARG A 208 13.50 20.99 20.14
C ARG A 208 12.27 20.08 20.08
N LYS A 209 11.10 20.64 19.74
CA LYS A 209 9.87 19.86 19.57
C LYS A 209 10.00 18.83 18.44
N TYR A 210 10.60 19.23 17.32
CA TYR A 210 10.85 18.34 16.20
C TYR A 210 11.84 17.23 16.57
N ALA A 211 12.99 17.58 17.15
CA ALA A 211 14.02 16.63 17.57
C ALA A 211 13.48 15.59 18.57
N GLN A 212 12.64 16.01 19.52
CA GLN A 212 11.96 15.09 20.43
C GLN A 212 11.04 14.12 19.68
N ARG A 213 10.17 14.62 18.79
CA ARG A 213 9.28 13.78 17.97
C ARG A 213 10.06 12.82 17.08
N PHE A 214 11.16 13.28 16.50
CA PHE A 214 12.03 12.47 15.66
C PHE A 214 12.67 11.33 16.46
N ALA A 215 13.21 11.61 17.65
CA ALA A 215 13.77 10.58 18.53
C ALA A 215 12.71 9.54 18.95
N GLU A 216 11.50 10.00 19.28
CA GLU A 216 10.36 9.11 19.58
C GLU A 216 9.98 8.26 18.36
N TYR A 217 9.97 8.84 17.15
CA TYR A 217 9.74 8.13 15.89
C TYR A 217 10.81 7.07 15.63
N ILE A 218 12.10 7.37 15.78
CA ILE A 218 13.18 6.40 15.58
C ILE A 218 13.02 5.20 16.52
N SER A 219 12.63 5.43 17.78
CA SER A 219 12.36 4.34 18.72
C SER A 219 11.18 3.45 18.29
N LEU A 220 10.20 4.05 17.60
CA LEU A 220 9.03 3.36 17.07
C LEU A 220 9.38 2.59 15.78
N ASP A 221 10.14 3.22 14.89
CA ASP A 221 10.64 2.64 13.65
C ASP A 221 11.47 1.38 13.93
N GLU A 222 12.42 1.45 14.86
CA GLU A 222 13.26 0.31 15.24
C GLU A 222 12.42 -0.87 15.76
N LYS A 223 11.40 -0.61 16.59
CA LYS A 223 10.46 -1.65 17.04
C LYS A 223 9.73 -2.31 15.87
N VAL A 224 9.29 -1.51 14.89
CA VAL A 224 8.61 -2.06 13.71
C VAL A 224 9.58 -2.86 12.84
N ARG A 225 10.82 -2.38 12.62
CA ARG A 225 11.86 -3.10 11.87
C ARG A 225 12.20 -4.45 12.50
N GLN A 226 12.25 -4.53 13.83
CA GLN A 226 12.44 -5.81 14.52
C GLN A 226 11.29 -6.80 14.24
N ILE A 227 10.05 -6.31 14.19
CA ILE A 227 8.89 -7.13 13.81
C ILE A 227 8.99 -7.57 12.34
N MET A 228 9.53 -6.72 11.45
CA MET A 228 9.68 -7.04 10.03
C MET A 228 10.66 -8.18 9.76
N LYS A 229 11.67 -8.41 10.61
CA LYS A 229 12.67 -9.49 10.43
C LYS A 229 12.05 -10.87 10.24
N LYS A 230 10.85 -11.10 10.78
CA LYS A 230 10.16 -12.39 10.59
C LYS A 230 9.81 -12.67 9.11
N LEU A 231 9.61 -11.61 8.31
CA LEU A 231 9.28 -11.73 6.88
C LEU A 231 10.46 -12.26 6.07
N ASP A 232 11.69 -12.18 6.59
CA ASP A 232 12.88 -12.67 5.91
C ASP A 232 12.95 -14.21 5.90
N ASN A 233 12.19 -14.87 6.78
CA ASN A 233 12.09 -16.33 6.85
C ASN A 233 10.90 -16.90 6.07
N TYR A 234 10.15 -16.06 5.36
CA TYR A 234 8.94 -16.46 4.64
C TYR A 234 9.29 -17.02 3.27
N GLN A 235 9.02 -18.30 3.07
CA GLN A 235 9.40 -19.08 1.88
C GLN A 235 8.54 -18.71 0.68
N VAL A 236 7.22 -18.57 0.88
CA VAL A 236 6.31 -18.23 -0.22
C VAL A 236 6.44 -16.76 -0.57
N LEU A 237 6.56 -15.88 0.42
CA LEU A 237 6.85 -14.47 0.13
C LEU A 237 8.12 -14.29 -0.69
N THR A 238 9.19 -15.03 -0.39
CA THR A 238 10.48 -14.90 -1.10
C THR A 238 10.47 -15.47 -2.52
N SER A 239 9.51 -16.35 -2.86
CA SER A 239 9.36 -16.88 -4.22
C SER A 239 8.55 -15.99 -5.15
N LEU A 240 7.84 -14.98 -4.62
CA LEU A 240 7.10 -13.98 -5.41
C LEU A 240 8.03 -12.98 -6.10
N ASP A 241 7.51 -12.24 -7.08
CA ASP A 241 8.25 -11.18 -7.75
C ASP A 241 8.75 -10.10 -6.79
N SER A 242 9.95 -9.56 -7.05
CA SER A 242 10.59 -8.55 -6.19
C SER A 242 9.71 -7.32 -5.91
N ASP A 243 8.95 -6.86 -6.91
CA ASP A 243 8.00 -5.75 -6.76
C ASP A 243 6.84 -6.10 -5.80
N VAL A 244 6.33 -7.33 -5.87
CA VAL A 244 5.28 -7.83 -4.97
C VAL A 244 5.80 -7.92 -3.54
N GLN A 245 7.03 -8.44 -3.37
CA GLN A 245 7.69 -8.50 -2.07
C GLN A 245 7.86 -7.12 -1.44
N GLU A 246 8.37 -6.15 -2.21
CA GLU A 246 8.60 -4.79 -1.74
C GLU A 246 7.29 -4.11 -1.34
N LYS A 247 6.25 -4.21 -2.17
CA LYS A 247 4.92 -3.64 -1.88
C LYS A 247 4.29 -4.28 -0.65
N PHE A 248 4.35 -5.60 -0.49
CA PHE A 248 3.84 -6.28 0.71
C PHE A 248 4.59 -5.80 1.96
N ARG A 249 5.93 -5.75 1.91
CA ARG A 249 6.78 -5.27 3.02
C ARG A 249 6.44 -3.82 3.39
N LYS A 250 6.19 -2.93 2.41
CA LYS A 250 5.77 -1.53 2.65
C LYS A 250 4.40 -1.46 3.32
N ILE A 251 3.39 -2.16 2.81
CA ILE A 251 2.06 -2.20 3.43
C ILE A 251 2.15 -2.72 4.87
N TYR A 252 2.88 -3.81 5.06
CA TYR A 252 3.10 -4.42 6.37
C TYR A 252 3.76 -3.45 7.36
N TYR A 253 4.82 -2.76 6.92
CA TYR A 253 5.53 -1.74 7.70
C TYR A 253 4.58 -0.63 8.16
N PHE A 254 3.87 0.02 7.23
CA PHE A 254 3.00 1.15 7.55
C PHE A 254 1.80 0.75 8.42
N LEU A 255 1.21 -0.44 8.22
CA LEU A 255 0.13 -0.93 9.08
C LEU A 255 0.61 -1.22 10.51
N LYS A 256 1.83 -1.75 10.67
CA LYS A 256 2.44 -1.94 12.00
C LYS A 256 2.73 -0.60 12.66
N LEU A 257 3.32 0.33 11.91
CA LEU A 257 3.61 1.66 12.39
C LEU A 257 2.35 2.39 12.83
N TRP A 258 1.28 2.32 12.02
CA TRP A 258 -0.05 2.83 12.36
C TRP A 258 -0.62 2.22 13.63
N LYS A 259 -0.58 0.88 13.76
CA LYS A 259 -1.08 0.19 14.96
C LYS A 259 -0.33 0.63 16.23
N HIS A 260 1.00 0.72 16.18
CA HIS A 260 1.78 1.13 17.35
C HIS A 260 1.59 2.62 17.64
N ASN A 261 1.49 3.45 16.61
CA ASN A 261 1.26 4.89 16.76
C ASN A 261 -0.14 5.22 17.33
N GLN A 262 -1.16 4.39 17.12
CA GLN A 262 -2.46 4.59 17.79
C GLN A 262 -2.35 4.60 19.32
N LYS A 263 -1.40 3.84 19.89
CA LYS A 263 -1.17 3.77 21.33
C LYS A 263 -0.31 4.93 21.83
N THR A 264 0.75 5.26 21.10
CA THR A 264 1.75 6.24 21.55
C THR A 264 1.43 7.67 21.12
N LYS A 265 0.68 7.86 20.02
CA LYS A 265 0.32 9.15 19.43
C LYS A 265 1.52 10.07 19.15
N ILE A 266 2.67 9.47 18.85
CA ILE A 266 3.93 10.18 18.56
C ILE A 266 3.80 10.95 17.24
N LEU A 267 3.29 10.26 16.21
CA LEU A 267 3.07 10.82 14.89
C LEU A 267 1.61 11.27 14.70
N PRO A 268 1.37 12.34 13.94
CA PRO A 268 0.02 12.67 13.50
C PRO A 268 -0.59 11.52 12.69
N SER A 269 -1.87 11.22 12.90
CA SER A 269 -2.53 10.11 12.19
C SER A 269 -2.61 10.34 10.68
N TYR A 270 -2.76 11.59 10.23
CA TYR A 270 -2.86 11.93 8.81
C TYR A 270 -1.59 11.60 8.03
N GLU A 271 -0.41 11.72 8.64
CA GLU A 271 0.87 11.40 8.00
C GLU A 271 0.98 9.93 7.64
N LEU A 272 0.56 9.03 8.53
CA LEU A 272 0.58 7.59 8.28
C LEU A 272 -0.46 7.17 7.24
N ILE A 273 -1.61 7.86 7.21
CA ILE A 273 -2.63 7.65 6.18
C ILE A 273 -2.07 8.07 4.82
N ARG A 274 -1.49 9.28 4.74
CA ARG A 274 -0.85 9.83 3.54
C ARG A 274 0.22 8.87 3.01
N ALA A 275 1.14 8.42 3.86
CA ALA A 275 2.22 7.52 3.49
C ALA A 275 1.72 6.17 2.94
N LEU A 276 0.75 5.54 3.60
CA LEU A 276 0.20 4.26 3.13
C LEU A 276 -0.57 4.41 1.81
N CYS A 277 -1.37 5.47 1.67
CA CYS A 277 -2.11 5.76 0.44
C CYS A 277 -1.19 6.10 -0.75
N GLN A 278 -0.03 6.72 -0.50
CA GLN A 278 0.98 6.98 -1.52
C GLN A 278 1.78 5.73 -1.88
N ALA A 279 2.03 4.84 -0.91
CA ALA A 279 2.81 3.65 -1.13
C ALA A 279 2.12 2.65 -2.07
N VAL A 280 0.84 2.35 -1.84
CA VAL A 280 0.08 1.36 -2.64
C VAL A 280 -1.40 1.75 -2.73
N SER A 281 -1.97 1.69 -3.94
CA SER A 281 -3.41 1.88 -4.14
C SER A 281 -4.23 0.74 -3.51
N VAL A 282 -5.48 1.01 -3.13
CA VAL A 282 -6.35 -0.01 -2.49
C VAL A 282 -6.56 -1.23 -3.39
N ASP A 283 -6.81 -1.02 -4.69
CA ASP A 283 -7.01 -2.14 -5.62
C ASP A 283 -5.72 -2.94 -5.83
N THR A 284 -4.56 -2.27 -5.90
CA THR A 284 -3.25 -2.95 -5.96
C THR A 284 -2.99 -3.77 -4.70
N ALA A 285 -3.35 -3.27 -3.51
CA ALA A 285 -3.21 -4.01 -2.26
C ALA A 285 -4.10 -5.25 -2.23
N ILE A 286 -5.35 -5.14 -2.70
CA ILE A 286 -6.28 -6.29 -2.81
C ILE A 286 -5.74 -7.35 -3.76
N THR A 287 -5.27 -6.95 -4.96
CA THR A 287 -4.66 -7.87 -5.92
C THR A 287 -3.44 -8.56 -5.31
N LEU A 288 -2.55 -7.79 -4.69
CA LEU A 288 -1.35 -8.32 -4.03
C LEU A 288 -1.68 -9.34 -2.92
N PHE A 289 -2.70 -9.08 -2.10
CA PHE A 289 -3.14 -10.05 -1.08
C PHE A 289 -3.74 -11.30 -1.71
N SER A 290 -4.50 -11.15 -2.80
CA SER A 290 -5.07 -12.29 -3.53
C SER A 290 -3.99 -13.14 -4.19
N ASP A 291 -2.99 -12.52 -4.82
CA ASP A 291 -1.87 -13.22 -5.46
C ASP A 291 -1.04 -13.98 -4.43
N TYR A 292 -0.77 -13.37 -3.27
CA TYR A 292 -0.06 -14.04 -2.19
C TYR A 292 -0.87 -15.20 -1.59
N TYR A 293 -2.19 -15.02 -1.41
CA TYR A 293 -3.08 -16.11 -1.03
C TYR A 293 -3.04 -17.27 -2.05
N GLN A 294 -3.11 -16.96 -3.34
CA GLN A 294 -3.06 -17.97 -4.41
C GLN A 294 -1.72 -18.72 -4.41
N ALA A 295 -0.60 -18.03 -4.13
CA ALA A 295 0.70 -18.66 -4.01
C ALA A 295 0.75 -19.65 -2.81
N LEU A 296 0.25 -19.25 -1.64
CA LEU A 296 0.15 -20.14 -0.47
C LEU A 296 -0.79 -21.34 -0.73
N SER A 297 -1.91 -21.10 -1.41
CA SER A 297 -2.84 -22.15 -1.81
C SER A 297 -2.20 -23.13 -2.80
N LYS A 298 -1.41 -22.64 -3.76
CA LYS A 298 -0.66 -23.48 -4.69
C LYS A 298 0.32 -24.38 -3.95
N GLU A 299 1.04 -23.86 -2.96
CA GLU A 299 1.97 -24.63 -2.14
C GLU A 299 1.28 -25.74 -1.34
N LEU A 300 0.10 -25.46 -0.75
CA LEU A 300 -0.73 -26.49 -0.11
C LEU A 300 -1.02 -27.67 -1.06
N TYR A 301 -1.48 -27.36 -2.28
CA TYR A 301 -1.84 -28.40 -3.24
C TYR A 301 -0.61 -29.10 -3.83
N CYS A 302 0.52 -28.42 -3.96
CA CYS A 302 1.81 -29.04 -4.29
C CYS A 302 2.19 -30.07 -3.22
N LEU A 303 2.13 -29.72 -1.93
CA LEU A 303 2.37 -30.66 -0.84
C LEU A 303 1.40 -31.85 -0.88
N SER A 304 0.12 -31.61 -1.14
CA SER A 304 -0.88 -32.67 -1.29
C SER A 304 -0.60 -33.61 -2.47
N ARG A 305 -0.08 -33.11 -3.59
CA ARG A 305 0.36 -33.94 -4.72
C ARG A 305 1.62 -34.72 -4.39
N GLU A 306 2.59 -34.08 -3.73
CA GLU A 306 3.82 -34.74 -3.29
C GLU A 306 3.51 -35.92 -2.38
N LEU A 307 2.59 -35.76 -1.41
CA LEU A 307 2.12 -36.82 -0.51
C LEU A 307 1.67 -38.10 -1.25
N LYS A 308 1.09 -37.94 -2.44
CA LYS A 308 0.53 -39.04 -3.25
C LYS A 308 1.57 -39.74 -4.11
N SER A 309 2.81 -39.23 -4.17
CA SER A 309 3.88 -39.81 -4.98
C SER A 309 4.51 -41.06 -4.33
N GLU A 310 5.04 -41.96 -5.15
CA GLU A 310 5.76 -43.15 -4.64
C GLU A 310 7.05 -42.76 -3.90
N ALA A 311 7.71 -41.67 -4.32
CA ALA A 311 8.91 -41.14 -3.67
C ALA A 311 8.62 -40.60 -2.26
N ALA A 312 7.43 -40.03 -2.06
CA ALA A 312 6.99 -39.53 -0.77
C ALA A 312 6.87 -40.64 0.28
N HIS A 313 6.40 -41.83 -0.08
CA HIS A 313 6.22 -42.92 0.90
C HIS A 313 7.49 -43.19 1.73
N LYS A 314 8.68 -43.13 1.13
CA LYS A 314 9.94 -43.24 1.86
C LYS A 314 10.19 -42.03 2.77
N LYS A 315 10.03 -40.81 2.24
CA LYS A 315 10.26 -39.54 2.94
C LYS A 315 9.36 -39.37 4.18
N TYR A 316 8.09 -39.77 4.11
CA TYR A 316 7.12 -39.63 5.21
C TYR A 316 7.15 -40.77 6.23
N THR A 317 7.76 -41.92 5.88
CA THR A 317 8.02 -43.00 6.84
C THR A 317 9.24 -42.69 7.72
N GLU A 318 10.20 -41.92 7.21
CA GLU A 318 11.38 -41.51 7.95
C GLU A 318 11.07 -40.36 8.95
N PRO A 319 11.47 -40.47 10.24
CA PRO A 319 11.17 -39.44 11.24
C PRO A 319 11.74 -38.05 10.90
N LYS A 320 12.90 -38.01 10.22
CA LYS A 320 13.54 -36.75 9.81
C LYS A 320 12.79 -36.06 8.69
N GLY A 321 12.43 -36.79 7.63
CA GLY A 321 11.69 -36.24 6.48
C GLY A 321 10.29 -35.77 6.88
N LYS A 322 9.61 -36.53 7.75
CA LYS A 322 8.34 -36.13 8.35
C LYS A 322 8.44 -34.82 9.15
N LEU A 323 9.44 -34.69 10.02
CA LEU A 323 9.65 -33.48 10.82
C LEU A 323 9.94 -32.25 9.94
N GLU A 324 10.70 -32.41 8.86
CA GLU A 324 11.00 -31.33 7.92
C GLU A 324 9.74 -30.79 7.24
N ILE A 325 8.85 -31.67 6.82
CA ILE A 325 7.60 -31.28 6.13
C ILE A 325 6.61 -30.64 7.10
N LEU A 326 6.49 -31.18 8.33
CA LEU A 326 5.68 -30.53 9.36
C LEU A 326 6.19 -29.12 9.69
N LYS A 327 7.52 -28.92 9.73
CA LYS A 327 8.10 -27.58 9.88
C LYS A 327 7.80 -26.67 8.69
N GLN A 328 7.82 -27.21 7.47
CA GLN A 328 7.46 -26.46 6.26
C GLN A 328 5.99 -26.01 6.32
N ILE A 329 5.07 -26.90 6.68
CA ILE A 329 3.65 -26.60 6.88
C ILE A 329 3.47 -25.53 7.97
N GLN A 330 4.14 -25.66 9.11
CA GLN A 330 4.12 -24.62 10.16
C GLN A 330 4.63 -23.26 9.66
N GLY A 331 5.66 -23.27 8.79
CA GLY A 331 6.14 -22.07 8.09
C GLY A 331 5.04 -21.42 7.26
N TYR A 332 4.41 -22.18 6.37
CA TYR A 332 3.32 -21.71 5.51
C TYR A 332 2.11 -21.21 6.30
N ARG A 333 1.71 -21.90 7.37
CA ARG A 333 0.66 -21.44 8.29
C ARG A 333 1.02 -20.11 8.96
N SER A 334 2.27 -19.94 9.38
CA SER A 334 2.73 -18.68 9.97
C SER A 334 2.71 -17.50 8.99
N GLU A 335 2.98 -17.78 7.71
CA GLU A 335 2.85 -16.83 6.60
C GLU A 335 1.38 -16.48 6.37
N LEU A 336 0.50 -17.48 6.29
CA LEU A 336 -0.93 -17.34 6.07
C LEU A 336 -1.61 -16.53 7.20
N MET A 337 -1.29 -16.84 8.46
CA MET A 337 -1.72 -16.07 9.63
C MET A 337 -1.27 -14.62 9.58
N THR A 338 -0.07 -14.37 9.05
CA THR A 338 0.44 -13.01 8.88
C THR A 338 -0.28 -12.28 7.76
N LEU A 339 -0.56 -12.95 6.64
CA LEU A 339 -1.36 -12.43 5.54
C LEU A 339 -2.77 -12.07 6.03
N GLY A 340 -3.49 -12.99 6.67
CA GLY A 340 -4.83 -12.75 7.22
C GLY A 340 -4.86 -11.60 8.22
N SER A 341 -3.89 -11.57 9.15
CA SER A 341 -3.76 -10.45 10.09
C SER A 341 -3.47 -9.11 9.40
N ASN A 342 -2.79 -9.12 8.25
CA ASN A 342 -2.49 -7.93 7.48
C ASN A 342 -3.70 -7.44 6.68
N ILE A 343 -4.45 -8.36 6.04
CA ILE A 343 -5.70 -8.07 5.33
C ILE A 343 -6.71 -7.43 6.30
N ALA A 344 -6.94 -8.07 7.45
CA ALA A 344 -7.86 -7.56 8.47
C ALA A 344 -7.49 -6.16 8.97
N ARG A 345 -6.18 -5.92 9.16
CA ARG A 345 -5.69 -4.59 9.56
C ARG A 345 -5.79 -3.56 8.45
N TYR A 346 -5.56 -3.94 7.20
CA TYR A 346 -5.72 -3.05 6.07
C TYR A 346 -7.19 -2.67 5.91
N ARG A 347 -8.11 -3.62 6.06
CA ARG A 347 -9.55 -3.36 6.10
C ARG A 347 -9.93 -2.43 7.25
N GLU A 348 -9.43 -2.70 8.47
CA GLU A 348 -9.64 -1.83 9.63
C GLU A 348 -9.12 -0.41 9.37
N PHE A 349 -7.94 -0.28 8.76
CA PHE A 349 -7.34 0.98 8.35
C PHE A 349 -8.26 1.75 7.39
N LEU A 350 -8.74 1.11 6.32
CA LEU A 350 -9.65 1.75 5.36
C LEU A 350 -10.94 2.22 6.03
N LEU A 351 -11.55 1.38 6.87
CA LEU A 351 -12.78 1.74 7.56
C LEU A 351 -12.57 2.92 8.52
N ARG A 352 -11.48 2.92 9.31
CA ARG A 352 -11.21 3.98 10.30
C ARG A 352 -10.74 5.30 9.71
N THR A 353 -10.31 5.28 8.45
CA THR A 353 -9.76 6.44 7.74
C THR A 353 -10.69 6.90 6.61
N ASP A 354 -11.86 6.26 6.48
CA ASP A 354 -12.87 6.60 5.50
C ASP A 354 -13.32 8.06 5.67
N PRO A 355 -13.44 8.83 4.57
CA PRO A 355 -13.93 10.20 4.61
C PRO A 355 -15.39 10.29 5.10
N ASN A 356 -16.17 9.22 4.95
CA ASN A 356 -17.55 9.15 5.43
C ASN A 356 -17.58 8.84 6.95
N PRO A 357 -18.07 9.76 7.79
CA PRO A 357 -18.09 9.58 9.24
C PRO A 357 -18.96 8.41 9.70
N TYR A 358 -20.00 8.02 8.93
CA TYR A 358 -20.87 6.89 9.26
C TYR A 358 -20.18 5.54 9.09
N ILE A 359 -19.26 5.43 8.12
CA ILE A 359 -18.42 4.24 7.93
C ILE A 359 -17.32 4.22 9.01
N ARG A 360 -16.69 5.38 9.24
CA ARG A 360 -15.59 5.57 10.17
C ARG A 360 -15.90 5.25 11.63
N THR A 361 -17.05 5.70 12.11
CA THR A 361 -17.39 5.61 13.54
C THR A 361 -18.03 4.30 13.94
N ARG A 362 -18.45 3.45 12.97
CA ARG A 362 -19.34 2.31 13.21
C ARG A 362 -20.40 2.64 14.27
N TRP A 363 -20.98 3.85 14.22
CA TRP A 363 -22.03 4.26 15.17
C TRP A 363 -23.27 3.41 14.89
N GLY A 364 -23.28 2.24 15.52
CA GLY A 364 -24.45 1.44 15.76
C GLY A 364 -25.03 1.86 17.10
N PHE A 365 -26.20 2.51 17.05
CA PHE A 365 -27.25 1.97 17.90
C PHE A 365 -27.38 0.49 17.56
N THR A 366 -27.54 -0.34 18.58
CA THR A 366 -27.24 -1.78 18.68
C THR A 366 -27.84 -2.73 17.63
N GLU A 367 -28.43 -2.29 16.51
CA GLU A 367 -29.13 -3.18 15.58
C GLU A 367 -28.96 -2.88 14.07
N GLY A 368 -28.05 -1.99 13.66
CA GLY A 368 -27.85 -1.79 12.21
C GLY A 368 -26.58 -1.05 11.84
N VAL A 369 -25.78 -1.66 10.97
CA VAL A 369 -24.74 -0.94 10.23
C VAL A 369 -25.45 0.09 9.35
N VAL A 370 -25.37 1.39 9.70
CA VAL A 370 -26.16 2.45 9.05
C VAL A 370 -25.66 2.82 7.64
N GLY A 371 -24.66 2.12 7.10
CA GLY A 371 -24.24 2.23 5.70
C GLY A 371 -23.62 0.93 5.17
N PRO A 372 -23.86 0.55 3.91
CA PRO A 372 -23.22 -0.63 3.33
C PRO A 372 -21.70 -0.44 3.32
N GLU A 373 -20.95 -1.45 3.79
CA GLU A 373 -19.49 -1.41 3.69
C GLU A 373 -19.04 -1.17 2.24
N PRO A 374 -17.99 -0.35 2.03
CA PRO A 374 -17.41 -0.14 0.71
C PRO A 374 -17.11 -1.46 -0.03
N ALA A 375 -17.25 -1.45 -1.35
CA ALA A 375 -17.01 -2.65 -2.16
C ALA A 375 -15.60 -3.22 -1.96
N GLN A 376 -14.59 -2.35 -1.81
CA GLN A 376 -13.20 -2.75 -1.57
C GLN A 376 -13.00 -3.41 -0.20
N THR A 377 -13.65 -2.92 0.87
CA THR A 377 -13.55 -3.55 2.20
C THR A 377 -14.31 -4.87 2.26
N LYS A 378 -15.39 -5.03 1.48
CA LYS A 378 -16.07 -6.32 1.30
C LYS A 378 -15.18 -7.34 0.58
N LYS A 379 -14.42 -6.93 -0.44
CA LYS A 379 -13.42 -7.81 -1.09
C LYS A 379 -12.38 -8.29 -0.09
N LEU A 380 -11.87 -7.40 0.77
CA LEU A 380 -10.93 -7.78 1.84
C LEU A 380 -11.56 -8.74 2.85
N LEU A 381 -12.82 -8.53 3.23
CA LEU A 381 -13.55 -9.44 4.12
C LEU A 381 -13.70 -10.84 3.49
N ASN A 382 -14.00 -10.93 2.20
CA ASN A 382 -14.05 -12.21 1.50
C ASN A 382 -12.68 -12.90 1.50
N LEU A 383 -11.59 -12.15 1.25
CA LEU A 383 -10.23 -12.68 1.35
C LEU A 383 -9.88 -13.15 2.78
N GLU A 384 -10.39 -12.48 3.83
CA GLU A 384 -10.23 -12.95 5.22
C GLU A 384 -10.84 -14.35 5.41
N TYR A 385 -12.07 -14.57 4.91
CA TYR A 385 -12.72 -15.89 4.96
C TYR A 385 -11.99 -16.95 4.12
N GLU A 386 -11.49 -16.58 2.95
CA GLU A 386 -10.69 -17.48 2.09
C GLU A 386 -9.38 -17.90 2.79
N VAL A 387 -8.72 -16.97 3.49
CA VAL A 387 -7.52 -17.25 4.29
C VAL A 387 -7.84 -18.19 5.46
N GLU A 388 -8.95 -17.98 6.16
CA GLU A 388 -9.39 -18.87 7.24
C GLU A 388 -9.70 -20.28 6.74
N THR A 389 -10.34 -20.38 5.58
CA THR A 389 -10.63 -21.69 4.94
C THR A 389 -9.33 -22.39 4.58
N LEU A 390 -8.35 -21.68 4.01
CA LEU A 390 -7.06 -22.26 3.66
C LEU A 390 -6.26 -22.70 4.90
N GLU A 391 -6.37 -21.99 6.02
CA GLU A 391 -5.76 -22.41 7.28
C GLU A 391 -6.33 -23.74 7.76
N ASN A 392 -7.66 -23.90 7.72
CA ASN A 392 -8.32 -25.16 8.09
C ASN A 392 -7.85 -26.32 7.20
N LEU A 393 -7.56 -26.07 5.92
CA LEU A 393 -7.00 -27.08 5.02
C LEU A 393 -5.54 -27.45 5.39
N PHE A 394 -4.71 -26.48 5.78
CA PHE A 394 -3.37 -26.77 6.29
C PHE A 394 -3.42 -27.61 7.58
N GLU A 395 -4.32 -27.29 8.51
CA GLU A 395 -4.56 -28.10 9.71
C GLU A 395 -5.01 -29.52 9.35
N GLY A 396 -5.90 -29.64 8.36
CA GLY A 396 -6.37 -30.92 7.84
C GLY A 396 -5.26 -31.82 7.24
N LEU A 397 -4.13 -31.24 6.82
CA LEU A 397 -2.96 -31.98 6.34
C LEU A 397 -2.04 -32.49 7.47
N GLU A 398 -1.97 -31.80 8.60
CA GLU A 398 -1.02 -32.15 9.67
C GLU A 398 -1.28 -33.54 10.23
N LYS A 399 -2.54 -33.85 10.56
CA LYS A 399 -2.92 -35.14 11.17
C LYS A 399 -2.61 -36.35 10.27
N PRO A 400 -2.98 -36.38 8.97
CA PRO A 400 -2.59 -37.47 8.07
C PRO A 400 -1.07 -37.64 7.95
N ILE A 401 -0.31 -36.54 7.93
CA ILE A 401 1.16 -36.58 7.90
C ILE A 401 1.71 -37.16 9.21
N GLU A 402 1.09 -36.83 10.34
CA GLU A 402 1.41 -37.39 11.65
C GLU A 402 1.07 -38.89 11.77
N GLU A 403 0.01 -39.37 11.12
CA GLU A 403 -0.33 -40.79 11.09
C GLU A 403 0.58 -41.58 10.14
N GLY A 404 1.04 -40.93 9.05
CA GLY A 404 1.92 -41.51 8.05
C GLY A 404 1.18 -42.38 7.02
N PRO A 405 1.88 -42.86 5.98
CA PRO A 405 1.25 -43.62 4.91
C PRO A 405 0.72 -44.98 5.41
N PRO A 406 -0.45 -45.44 4.92
CA PRO A 406 -0.94 -46.77 5.23
C PRO A 406 -0.01 -47.85 4.65
N LYS A 407 0.06 -49.01 5.31
CA LYS A 407 0.97 -50.11 4.93
C LYS A 407 0.71 -50.69 3.53
N MET A 408 -0.53 -50.60 3.05
CA MET A 408 -0.91 -51.00 1.69
C MET A 408 -1.93 -50.00 1.15
N SER A 409 -1.61 -49.39 0.01
CA SER A 409 -2.51 -48.51 -0.74
C SER A 409 -2.98 -49.24 -1.99
N PRO A 410 -4.29 -49.40 -2.21
CA PRO A 410 -4.78 -50.03 -3.43
C PRO A 410 -4.46 -49.16 -4.65
N ARG A 411 -3.87 -49.76 -5.70
CA ARG A 411 -3.55 -49.07 -6.97
C ARG A 411 -4.78 -48.53 -7.70
N ARG A 412 -5.96 -49.13 -7.48
CA ARG A 412 -7.24 -48.68 -8.02
C ARG A 412 -8.32 -48.85 -6.97
N MET A 413 -9.22 -47.88 -6.90
CA MET A 413 -10.38 -47.93 -6.00
C MET A 413 -11.65 -48.13 -6.83
N PRO A 414 -12.34 -49.28 -6.74
CA PRO A 414 -13.64 -49.44 -7.37
C PRO A 414 -14.66 -48.54 -6.67
N ILE A 415 -15.62 -48.01 -7.44
CA ILE A 415 -16.72 -47.21 -6.88
C ILE A 415 -17.48 -48.05 -5.86
N ASN A 416 -17.67 -47.50 -4.66
CA ASN A 416 -18.47 -48.13 -3.61
C ASN A 416 -19.88 -48.42 -4.16
N LEU A 417 -20.33 -49.68 -4.04
CA LEU A 417 -21.63 -50.15 -4.54
C LEU A 417 -22.80 -49.32 -3.99
N GLU A 418 -22.70 -48.87 -2.74
CA GLU A 418 -23.71 -48.03 -2.11
C GLU A 418 -23.75 -46.63 -2.71
N VAL A 419 -22.58 -46.01 -2.91
CA VAL A 419 -22.45 -44.72 -3.61
C VAL A 419 -22.97 -44.83 -5.04
N GLN A 420 -22.64 -45.92 -5.75
CA GLN A 420 -23.14 -46.16 -7.10
C GLN A 420 -24.67 -46.30 -7.14
N ARG A 421 -25.25 -47.02 -6.17
CA ARG A 421 -26.70 -47.13 -6.03
C ARG A 421 -27.33 -45.76 -5.78
N VAL A 422 -26.80 -44.98 -4.85
CA VAL A 422 -27.29 -43.63 -4.53
C VAL A 422 -27.25 -42.72 -5.76
N LEU A 423 -26.13 -42.71 -6.49
CA LEU A 423 -25.98 -41.95 -7.74
C LEU A 423 -26.99 -42.38 -8.82
N HIS A 424 -27.22 -43.68 -8.97
CA HIS A 424 -28.23 -44.19 -9.90
C HIS A 424 -29.63 -43.75 -9.51
N GLU A 425 -29.97 -43.82 -8.21
CA GLU A 425 -31.27 -43.37 -7.72
C GLU A 425 -31.44 -41.84 -7.85
N MET A 426 -30.38 -41.04 -7.72
CA MET A 426 -30.43 -39.60 -7.99
C MET A 426 -30.80 -39.29 -9.44
N GLY A 427 -30.20 -40.00 -10.40
CA GLY A 427 -30.43 -39.81 -11.83
C GLY A 427 -31.80 -40.28 -12.36
N GLN A 428 -32.65 -40.88 -11.51
CA GLN A 428 -33.97 -41.34 -11.95
C GLN A 428 -34.92 -40.16 -12.26
N PRO A 429 -35.74 -40.25 -13.33
CA PRO A 429 -36.60 -39.13 -13.75
C PRO A 429 -37.58 -38.62 -12.68
N LEU A 430 -38.06 -39.54 -11.83
CA LEU A 430 -39.07 -39.29 -10.80
C LEU A 430 -38.47 -38.89 -9.44
N THR A 431 -37.16 -38.75 -9.32
CA THR A 431 -36.53 -38.33 -8.07
C THR A 431 -36.93 -36.90 -7.72
N SER A 432 -37.33 -36.70 -6.47
CA SER A 432 -37.71 -35.39 -5.97
C SER A 432 -36.47 -34.56 -5.60
N TYR A 433 -36.66 -33.23 -5.52
CA TYR A 433 -35.61 -32.32 -5.07
C TYR A 433 -35.08 -32.70 -3.67
N SER A 434 -35.96 -32.99 -2.70
CA SER A 434 -35.55 -33.35 -1.34
C SER A 434 -34.74 -34.64 -1.30
N MET A 435 -35.14 -35.66 -2.06
CA MET A 435 -34.38 -36.92 -2.17
C MET A 435 -33.02 -36.69 -2.82
N THR A 436 -32.96 -35.86 -3.87
CA THR A 436 -31.69 -35.51 -4.53
C THR A 436 -30.76 -34.82 -3.54
N LYS A 437 -31.27 -33.88 -2.74
CA LYS A 437 -30.49 -33.18 -1.71
C LYS A 437 -29.87 -34.14 -0.69
N THR A 438 -30.69 -34.97 -0.04
CA THR A 438 -30.21 -35.90 1.00
C THR A 438 -29.20 -36.92 0.44
N ARG A 439 -29.41 -37.35 -0.81
CA ARG A 439 -28.48 -38.26 -1.49
C ARG A 439 -27.18 -37.57 -1.89
N SER A 440 -27.24 -36.32 -2.36
CA SER A 440 -26.05 -35.50 -2.60
C SER A 440 -25.23 -35.33 -1.32
N GLU A 441 -25.87 -35.00 -0.20
CA GLU A 441 -25.22 -34.87 1.12
C GLU A 441 -24.49 -36.18 1.48
N TYR A 442 -25.14 -37.34 1.34
CA TYR A 442 -24.52 -38.65 1.57
C TYR A 442 -23.29 -38.91 0.68
N VAL A 443 -23.36 -38.60 -0.63
CA VAL A 443 -22.21 -38.80 -1.54
C VAL A 443 -21.05 -37.87 -1.16
N LEU A 444 -21.35 -36.64 -0.74
CA LEU A 444 -20.34 -35.67 -0.31
C LEU A 444 -19.68 -36.08 1.01
N GLU A 445 -20.44 -36.58 1.98
CA GLU A 445 -19.90 -37.15 3.24
C GLU A 445 -18.97 -38.34 2.94
N HIS A 446 -19.33 -39.19 1.97
CA HIS A 446 -18.43 -40.25 1.51
C HIS A 446 -17.14 -39.68 0.91
N LEU A 447 -17.21 -38.66 0.06
CA LEU A 447 -16.02 -38.01 -0.51
C LEU A 447 -15.15 -37.34 0.56
N GLU A 448 -15.76 -36.68 1.55
CA GLU A 448 -15.08 -36.08 2.69
C GLU A 448 -14.30 -37.14 3.48
N SER A 449 -14.90 -38.31 3.72
CA SER A 449 -14.28 -39.41 4.46
C SER A 449 -13.01 -39.97 3.79
N LEU A 450 -12.85 -39.79 2.47
CA LEU A 450 -11.64 -40.19 1.75
C LEU A 450 -10.45 -39.30 2.06
N ASN A 451 -10.70 -38.08 2.57
CA ASN A 451 -9.71 -37.04 2.85
C ASN A 451 -8.72 -36.89 1.67
N GLU A 452 -9.24 -36.52 0.50
CA GLU A 452 -8.43 -36.41 -0.72
C GLU A 452 -7.18 -35.53 -0.51
N LEU A 453 -7.31 -34.45 0.27
CA LEU A 453 -6.20 -33.56 0.60
C LEU A 453 -5.05 -34.29 1.31
N GLY A 454 -5.34 -35.01 2.40
CA GLY A 454 -4.35 -35.70 3.23
C GLY A 454 -4.00 -37.12 2.80
N SER A 455 -4.71 -37.70 1.84
CA SER A 455 -4.48 -39.07 1.40
C SER A 455 -3.12 -39.24 0.70
N PHE A 456 -2.43 -40.33 1.05
CA PHE A 456 -1.21 -40.82 0.39
C PHE A 456 -1.49 -41.65 -0.87
N ASN A 457 -2.76 -41.96 -1.15
CA ASN A 457 -3.13 -42.80 -2.28
C ASN A 457 -3.58 -41.95 -3.48
N GLN A 458 -2.81 -41.98 -4.57
CA GLN A 458 -3.14 -41.30 -5.83
C GLN A 458 -4.51 -41.74 -6.39
N ALA A 459 -4.91 -43.01 -6.21
CA ALA A 459 -6.18 -43.52 -6.71
C ALA A 459 -7.41 -42.79 -6.10
N VAL A 460 -7.26 -42.11 -4.96
CA VAL A 460 -8.33 -41.30 -4.36
C VAL A 460 -8.68 -40.10 -5.23
N VAL A 461 -7.70 -39.48 -5.91
CA VAL A 461 -7.94 -38.33 -6.79
C VAL A 461 -8.77 -38.75 -8.00
N GLU A 462 -8.38 -39.84 -8.65
CA GLU A 462 -9.14 -40.43 -9.76
C GLU A 462 -10.56 -40.82 -9.33
N TYR A 463 -10.69 -41.43 -8.15
CA TYR A 463 -11.99 -41.80 -7.59
C TYR A 463 -12.86 -40.57 -7.36
N ALA A 464 -12.34 -39.54 -6.70
CA ALA A 464 -13.06 -38.30 -6.43
C ALA A 464 -13.56 -37.66 -7.72
N GLY A 465 -12.69 -37.54 -8.74
CA GLY A 465 -13.06 -36.99 -10.04
C GLY A 465 -14.17 -37.78 -10.74
N GLN A 466 -14.14 -39.11 -10.64
CA GLN A 466 -15.22 -39.97 -11.17
C GLN A 466 -16.56 -39.75 -10.44
N ILE A 467 -16.53 -39.64 -9.11
CA ILE A 467 -17.75 -39.37 -8.33
C ILE A 467 -18.28 -37.96 -8.62
N PHE A 468 -17.42 -36.95 -8.68
CA PHE A 468 -17.83 -35.58 -9.02
C PHE A 468 -18.51 -35.52 -10.40
N SER A 469 -17.91 -36.18 -11.41
CA SER A 469 -18.50 -36.25 -12.74
C SER A 469 -19.90 -36.89 -12.72
N LYS A 470 -20.06 -38.01 -11.99
CA LYS A 470 -21.33 -38.74 -11.90
C LYS A 470 -22.39 -37.99 -11.08
N VAL A 471 -22.01 -37.37 -9.97
CA VAL A 471 -22.96 -36.67 -9.09
C VAL A 471 -23.48 -35.39 -9.73
N LEU A 472 -22.61 -34.63 -10.42
CA LEU A 472 -23.03 -33.44 -11.19
C LEU A 472 -23.98 -33.81 -12.32
N ARG A 473 -23.74 -34.94 -13.00
CA ARG A 473 -24.67 -35.46 -14.01
C ARG A 473 -26.00 -35.86 -13.39
N ALA A 474 -25.97 -36.61 -12.30
CA ALA A 474 -27.19 -37.09 -11.64
C ALA A 474 -28.05 -35.94 -11.09
N ASP A 475 -27.41 -34.84 -10.66
CA ASP A 475 -28.07 -33.63 -10.14
C ASP A 475 -28.40 -32.60 -11.23
N TRP A 476 -28.20 -32.89 -12.51
CA TRP A 476 -28.40 -31.91 -13.59
C TRP A 476 -29.83 -31.33 -13.67
N LYS A 477 -30.83 -32.06 -13.16
CA LYS A 477 -32.22 -31.59 -13.11
C LYS A 477 -32.43 -30.48 -12.07
N TYR A 478 -31.69 -30.46 -10.97
CA TYR A 478 -31.97 -29.58 -9.83
C TYR A 478 -30.80 -28.66 -9.47
N HIS A 479 -29.55 -29.08 -9.70
CA HIS A 479 -28.33 -28.37 -9.34
C HIS A 479 -28.22 -28.08 -7.83
N VAL A 480 -28.76 -28.99 -7.00
CA VAL A 480 -28.76 -28.89 -5.54
C VAL A 480 -27.36 -28.88 -4.95
N LEU A 481 -26.38 -29.53 -5.59
CA LEU A 481 -24.98 -29.57 -5.13
C LEU A 481 -24.43 -28.17 -4.85
N HIS A 482 -24.78 -27.18 -5.67
CA HIS A 482 -24.30 -25.81 -5.51
C HIS A 482 -24.92 -25.05 -4.32
N GLU A 483 -25.94 -25.64 -3.66
CA GLU A 483 -26.47 -25.17 -2.38
C GLU A 483 -25.71 -25.69 -1.17
N ILE A 484 -25.03 -26.83 -1.30
CA ILE A 484 -24.37 -27.52 -0.20
C ILE A 484 -22.95 -26.95 -0.05
N PRO A 485 -22.59 -26.35 1.11
CA PRO A 485 -21.25 -25.79 1.32
C PRO A 485 -20.12 -26.81 1.14
N LEU A 486 -20.32 -28.03 1.66
CA LEU A 486 -19.36 -29.14 1.57
C LEU A 486 -18.97 -29.47 0.13
N TYR A 487 -19.90 -29.36 -0.83
CA TYR A 487 -19.58 -29.57 -2.24
C TYR A 487 -18.51 -28.58 -2.73
N ARG A 488 -18.64 -27.29 -2.39
CA ARG A 488 -17.70 -26.26 -2.84
C ARG A 488 -16.32 -26.48 -2.25
N GLU A 489 -16.26 -26.86 -0.98
CA GLU A 489 -15.01 -27.16 -0.27
C GLU A 489 -14.29 -28.35 -0.94
N LEU A 490 -14.97 -29.49 -1.06
CA LEU A 490 -14.40 -30.70 -1.66
C LEU A 490 -14.04 -30.50 -3.14
N PHE A 491 -14.89 -29.83 -3.91
CA PHE A 491 -14.63 -29.56 -5.32
C PHE A 491 -13.42 -28.63 -5.51
N THR A 492 -13.28 -27.61 -4.66
CA THR A 492 -12.12 -26.70 -4.69
C THR A 492 -10.83 -27.44 -4.35
N VAL A 493 -10.86 -28.33 -3.36
CA VAL A 493 -9.73 -29.19 -3.01
C VAL A 493 -9.35 -30.08 -4.19
N HIS A 494 -10.31 -30.77 -4.79
CA HIS A 494 -10.08 -31.65 -5.93
C HIS A 494 -9.44 -30.90 -7.11
N MET A 495 -10.03 -29.78 -7.52
CA MET A 495 -9.51 -28.97 -8.62
C MET A 495 -8.13 -28.36 -8.30
N GLY A 496 -7.86 -28.04 -7.03
CA GLY A 496 -6.55 -27.58 -6.57
C GLY A 496 -5.46 -28.65 -6.71
N ILE A 497 -5.78 -29.89 -6.33
CA ILE A 497 -4.87 -31.04 -6.40
C ILE A 497 -4.61 -31.43 -7.85
N VAL A 498 -5.67 -31.58 -8.65
CA VAL A 498 -5.57 -31.89 -10.09
C VAL A 498 -4.79 -30.81 -10.83
N GLY A 499 -4.98 -29.54 -10.45
CA GLY A 499 -4.32 -28.39 -11.06
C GLY A 499 -5.08 -27.87 -12.29
N ARG A 500 -4.66 -26.71 -12.79
CA ARG A 500 -5.25 -26.11 -14.00
C ARG A 500 -4.69 -26.76 -15.24
N VAL A 501 -5.57 -26.97 -16.23
CA VAL A 501 -5.19 -27.46 -17.55
C VAL A 501 -4.62 -26.30 -18.37
N ASP A 502 -3.33 -26.34 -18.68
CA ASP A 502 -2.64 -25.36 -19.56
C ASP A 502 -2.98 -25.60 -21.05
N ASP A 503 -4.26 -25.69 -21.38
CA ASP A 503 -4.76 -25.72 -22.77
C ASP A 503 -5.37 -24.35 -23.13
N ARG A 504 -4.72 -23.65 -24.07
CA ARG A 504 -5.20 -22.35 -24.57
C ARG A 504 -6.61 -22.43 -25.14
N GLY A 505 -6.96 -23.53 -25.81
CA GLY A 505 -8.29 -23.73 -26.37
C GLY A 505 -9.35 -23.82 -25.27
N HIS A 506 -9.08 -24.62 -24.25
CA HIS A 506 -9.92 -24.73 -23.05
C HIS A 506 -10.06 -23.41 -22.31
N LEU A 507 -8.96 -22.70 -22.03
CA LEU A 507 -9.00 -21.42 -21.33
C LEU A 507 -9.82 -20.38 -22.09
N ASN A 508 -9.68 -20.33 -23.42
CA ASN A 508 -10.49 -19.45 -24.26
C ASN A 508 -11.98 -19.77 -24.17
N ARG A 509 -12.36 -21.06 -24.30
CA ARG A 509 -13.77 -21.50 -24.14
C ARG A 509 -14.31 -21.18 -22.76
N LEU A 510 -13.55 -21.49 -21.70
CA LEU A 510 -13.93 -21.24 -20.32
C LEU A 510 -14.18 -19.74 -20.06
N ASN A 511 -13.30 -18.88 -20.55
CA ASN A 511 -13.48 -17.43 -20.44
C ASN A 511 -14.74 -16.96 -21.18
N LYS A 512 -15.00 -17.48 -22.39
CA LYS A 512 -16.21 -17.17 -23.15
C LYS A 512 -17.48 -17.63 -22.44
N PHE A 513 -17.48 -18.83 -21.86
CA PHE A 513 -18.60 -19.29 -21.04
C PHE A 513 -18.85 -18.37 -19.83
N LYS A 514 -17.80 -17.92 -19.15
CA LYS A 514 -17.91 -16.98 -18.01
C LYS A 514 -18.44 -15.61 -18.43
N GLU A 515 -17.96 -15.08 -19.56
CA GLU A 515 -18.42 -13.80 -20.12
C GLU A 515 -19.91 -13.85 -20.42
N ILE A 516 -20.35 -14.84 -21.22
CA ILE A 516 -21.76 -15.00 -21.60
C ILE A 516 -22.65 -15.24 -20.37
N ALA A 517 -22.25 -16.12 -19.45
CA ALA A 517 -23.02 -16.38 -18.23
C ALA A 517 -23.20 -15.11 -17.39
N LYS A 518 -22.17 -14.25 -17.31
CA LYS A 518 -22.23 -12.98 -16.58
C LYS A 518 -23.13 -11.96 -17.27
N GLU A 519 -23.10 -11.88 -18.60
CA GLU A 519 -23.98 -10.99 -19.38
C GLU A 519 -25.45 -11.40 -19.23
N LEU A 520 -25.74 -12.69 -19.37
CA LEU A 520 -27.07 -13.24 -19.14
C LEU A 520 -27.56 -12.99 -17.71
N ASP A 521 -26.72 -13.24 -16.68
CA ASP A 521 -27.08 -12.95 -15.28
C ASP A 521 -27.38 -11.46 -15.07
N ASN A 522 -26.61 -10.56 -15.70
CA ASN A 522 -26.84 -9.12 -15.61
C ASN A 522 -28.20 -8.71 -16.21
N TRP A 523 -28.55 -9.20 -17.39
CA TRP A 523 -29.83 -8.87 -18.02
C TRP A 523 -31.02 -9.42 -17.23
N ILE A 524 -30.89 -10.62 -16.65
CA ILE A 524 -31.91 -11.22 -15.80
C ILE A 524 -32.11 -10.41 -14.52
N ARG A 525 -31.02 -10.03 -13.83
CA ARG A 525 -31.09 -9.21 -12.62
C ARG A 525 -31.74 -7.85 -12.87
N LYS A 526 -31.50 -7.26 -14.05
CA LYS A 526 -32.10 -5.99 -14.47
C LYS A 526 -33.52 -6.14 -15.02
N ARG A 527 -34.01 -7.37 -15.26
CA ARG A 527 -35.28 -7.69 -15.92
C ARG A 527 -35.38 -7.09 -17.33
N GLU A 528 -34.26 -7.07 -18.04
CA GLU A 528 -34.15 -6.52 -19.39
C GLU A 528 -34.10 -7.60 -20.49
N THR A 529 -34.39 -8.86 -20.13
CA THR A 529 -34.29 -10.02 -21.04
C THR A 529 -35.10 -9.87 -22.33
N ARG A 530 -36.26 -9.19 -22.29
CA ARG A 530 -37.08 -8.90 -23.49
C ARG A 530 -36.47 -7.84 -24.41
N ARG A 531 -35.72 -6.89 -23.86
CA ARG A 531 -35.06 -5.84 -24.64
C ARG A 531 -33.84 -6.39 -25.38
N HIS A 532 -33.17 -7.35 -24.74
CA HIS A 532 -31.95 -7.99 -25.23
C HIS A 532 -32.22 -9.38 -25.83
N GLU A 533 -33.44 -9.67 -26.31
CA GLU A 533 -33.81 -11.01 -26.79
C GLU A 533 -32.92 -11.48 -27.95
N HIS A 534 -32.61 -10.58 -28.89
CA HIS A 534 -31.72 -10.88 -30.01
C HIS A 534 -30.28 -11.16 -29.56
N GLU A 535 -29.77 -10.38 -28.60
CA GLU A 535 -28.41 -10.54 -28.07
C GLU A 535 -28.30 -11.85 -27.28
N ILE A 536 -29.31 -12.19 -26.49
CA ILE A 536 -29.43 -13.50 -25.83
C ILE A 536 -29.39 -14.62 -26.87
N GLU A 537 -30.14 -14.52 -27.98
CA GLU A 537 -30.10 -15.55 -29.03
C GLU A 537 -28.72 -15.70 -29.68
N LEU A 538 -28.00 -14.59 -29.89
CA LEU A 538 -26.63 -14.60 -30.39
C LEU A 538 -25.69 -15.29 -29.39
N ASP A 539 -25.73 -14.90 -28.11
CA ASP A 539 -24.95 -15.52 -27.04
C ASP A 539 -25.22 -17.03 -26.93
N MET A 540 -26.48 -17.44 -27.07
CA MET A 540 -26.86 -18.85 -27.06
C MET A 540 -26.31 -19.62 -28.26
N ASN A 541 -26.22 -18.98 -29.42
CA ASN A 541 -25.59 -19.58 -30.60
C ASN A 541 -24.07 -19.67 -30.43
N ASP A 542 -23.44 -18.64 -29.86
CA ASP A 542 -22.02 -18.67 -29.52
C ASP A 542 -21.70 -19.80 -28.53
N LEU A 543 -22.52 -19.97 -27.48
CA LEU A 543 -22.39 -21.12 -26.57
C LEU A 543 -22.44 -22.46 -27.30
N LYS A 544 -23.36 -22.64 -28.26
CA LYS A 544 -23.41 -23.85 -29.09
C LYS A 544 -22.15 -24.04 -29.91
N VAL A 545 -21.63 -22.98 -30.53
CA VAL A 545 -20.39 -23.04 -31.33
C VAL A 545 -19.21 -23.46 -30.46
N TYR A 546 -19.04 -22.90 -29.27
CA TYR A 546 -17.95 -23.28 -28.36
C TYR A 546 -18.09 -24.71 -27.82
N LEU A 547 -19.32 -25.18 -27.55
CA LEU A 547 -19.57 -26.58 -27.16
C LEU A 547 -19.34 -27.56 -28.33
N GLN A 548 -19.68 -27.15 -29.55
CA GLN A 548 -19.38 -27.91 -30.77
C GLN A 548 -17.87 -27.98 -31.02
N ASP A 549 -17.14 -26.87 -30.84
CA ASP A 549 -15.68 -26.86 -30.93
C ASP A 549 -15.06 -27.82 -29.91
N PHE A 550 -15.54 -27.79 -28.66
CA PHE A 550 -15.09 -28.73 -27.64
C PHE A 550 -15.36 -30.19 -28.04
N LEU A 551 -16.59 -30.51 -28.46
CA LEU A 551 -16.92 -31.86 -28.93
C LEU A 551 -16.07 -32.26 -30.14
N GLY A 552 -15.87 -31.36 -31.10
CA GLY A 552 -15.03 -31.58 -32.27
C GLY A 552 -13.55 -31.79 -31.93
N HIS A 553 -13.05 -31.14 -30.87
CA HIS A 553 -11.72 -31.42 -30.33
C HIS A 553 -11.64 -32.85 -29.77
N VAL A 554 -12.60 -33.27 -28.94
CA VAL A 554 -12.63 -34.64 -28.37
C VAL A 554 -12.77 -35.70 -29.47
N GLN A 555 -13.59 -35.45 -30.49
CA GLN A 555 -13.75 -36.36 -31.63
C GLN A 555 -12.47 -36.51 -32.46
N ARG A 556 -11.67 -35.44 -32.61
CA ARG A 556 -10.37 -35.50 -33.28
C ARG A 556 -9.40 -36.36 -32.48
N LEU A 557 -9.35 -36.18 -31.16
CA LEU A 557 -8.53 -37.01 -30.27
C LEU A 557 -8.94 -38.49 -30.32
N ALA A 558 -10.24 -38.79 -30.36
CA ALA A 558 -10.74 -40.16 -30.47
C ALA A 558 -10.38 -40.86 -31.79
N LYS A 559 -10.15 -40.08 -32.86
CA LYS A 559 -9.78 -40.58 -34.20
C LYS A 559 -8.28 -40.62 -34.44
N ASP A 560 -7.48 -40.05 -33.55
CA ASP A 560 -6.03 -40.00 -33.74
C ASP A 560 -5.40 -41.36 -33.42
N GLU A 561 -5.21 -42.15 -34.48
CA GLU A 561 -4.61 -43.49 -34.41
C GLU A 561 -3.12 -43.46 -34.07
N SER A 562 -2.45 -42.30 -34.16
CA SER A 562 -1.01 -42.16 -33.93
C SER A 562 -0.61 -42.11 -32.45
N LEU A 563 -1.56 -41.84 -31.55
CA LEU A 563 -1.32 -41.75 -30.11
C LEU A 563 -1.11 -43.14 -29.48
N GLN A 564 -0.09 -43.23 -28.63
CA GLN A 564 0.13 -44.42 -27.79
C GLN A 564 -0.97 -44.54 -26.71
N VAL A 565 -1.19 -45.75 -26.18
CA VAL A 565 -2.24 -46.03 -25.17
C VAL A 565 -2.10 -45.12 -23.95
N GLU A 566 -0.89 -45.00 -23.40
CA GLU A 566 -0.61 -44.15 -22.23
C GLU A 566 -0.89 -42.66 -22.50
N GLN A 567 -0.59 -42.18 -23.70
CA GLN A 567 -0.86 -40.79 -24.10
C GLN A 567 -2.36 -40.55 -24.25
N ARG A 568 -3.12 -41.53 -24.75
CA ARG A 568 -4.58 -41.43 -24.86
C ARG A 568 -5.26 -41.40 -23.51
N ASP A 569 -4.80 -42.21 -22.56
CA ASP A 569 -5.36 -42.23 -21.20
C ASP A 569 -5.15 -40.87 -20.50
N GLN A 570 -3.93 -40.32 -20.57
CA GLN A 570 -3.63 -38.98 -20.05
C GLN A 570 -4.49 -37.89 -20.70
N LEU A 571 -4.69 -37.96 -22.02
CA LEU A 571 -5.56 -37.02 -22.73
C LEU A 571 -7.04 -37.19 -22.35
N ALA A 572 -7.50 -38.42 -22.15
CA ALA A 572 -8.88 -38.71 -21.71
C ALA A 572 -9.14 -38.26 -20.26
N GLU A 573 -8.11 -38.28 -19.40
CA GLU A 573 -8.17 -37.68 -18.07
C GLU A 573 -8.23 -36.16 -18.15
N LEU A 574 -7.34 -35.53 -18.93
CA LEU A 574 -7.29 -34.09 -19.13
C LEU A 574 -8.61 -33.53 -19.69
N VAL A 575 -9.17 -34.16 -20.73
CA VAL A 575 -10.47 -33.76 -21.29
C VAL A 575 -11.61 -34.04 -20.29
N GLY A 576 -11.51 -35.12 -19.50
CA GLY A 576 -12.46 -35.39 -18.42
C GLY A 576 -12.48 -34.28 -17.35
N GLN A 577 -11.31 -33.74 -17.01
CA GLN A 577 -11.18 -32.60 -16.11
C GLN A 577 -11.78 -31.33 -16.72
N GLN A 578 -11.51 -31.05 -18.00
CA GLN A 578 -12.13 -29.92 -18.70
C GLN A 578 -13.67 -30.01 -18.70
N LEU A 579 -14.22 -31.21 -18.95
CA LEU A 579 -15.66 -31.44 -18.89
C LEU A 579 -16.21 -31.20 -17.48
N LEU A 580 -15.47 -31.62 -16.45
CA LEU A 580 -15.86 -31.42 -15.06
C LEU A 580 -15.93 -29.92 -14.70
N GLU A 581 -14.94 -29.13 -15.12
CA GLU A 581 -14.95 -27.67 -14.95
C GLU A 581 -16.15 -27.01 -15.64
N TYR A 582 -16.48 -27.44 -16.86
CA TYR A 582 -17.65 -26.92 -17.56
C TYR A 582 -18.96 -27.33 -16.85
N ARG A 583 -19.06 -28.57 -16.36
CA ARG A 583 -20.24 -29.03 -15.60
C ARG A 583 -20.46 -28.20 -14.33
N ASP A 584 -19.41 -27.91 -13.56
CA ASP A 584 -19.51 -27.06 -12.37
C ASP A 584 -19.91 -25.61 -12.73
N LEU A 585 -19.28 -25.04 -13.77
CA LEU A 585 -19.60 -23.68 -14.22
C LEU A 585 -21.06 -23.54 -14.65
N PHE A 586 -21.54 -24.43 -15.52
CA PHE A 586 -22.92 -24.40 -16.01
C PHE A 586 -23.90 -24.78 -14.91
N GLY A 587 -23.54 -25.72 -14.03
CA GLY A 587 -24.39 -26.11 -12.92
C GLY A 587 -24.62 -24.96 -11.94
N ARG A 588 -23.56 -24.21 -11.60
CA ARG A 588 -23.67 -23.00 -10.79
C ARG A 588 -24.54 -21.94 -11.47
N PHE A 589 -24.32 -21.73 -12.76
CA PHE A 589 -25.11 -20.78 -13.53
C PHE A 589 -26.60 -21.17 -13.56
N PHE A 590 -26.94 -22.44 -13.81
CA PHE A 590 -28.32 -22.92 -13.81
C PHE A 590 -29.00 -22.84 -12.44
N HIS A 591 -28.24 -23.11 -11.38
CA HIS A 591 -28.70 -22.92 -10.01
C HIS A 591 -29.10 -21.47 -9.75
N ASP A 592 -28.24 -20.52 -10.11
CA ASP A 592 -28.50 -19.09 -9.95
C ASP A 592 -29.69 -18.64 -10.82
N LEU A 593 -29.79 -19.10 -12.07
CA LEU A 593 -30.95 -18.84 -12.95
C LEU A 593 -32.29 -19.26 -12.32
N GLY A 594 -32.31 -20.38 -11.60
CA GLY A 594 -33.51 -20.89 -10.92
C GLY A 594 -34.09 -19.93 -9.89
N ARG A 595 -33.26 -19.01 -9.35
CA ARG A 595 -33.62 -18.05 -8.29
C ARG A 595 -34.29 -16.78 -8.81
N PHE A 596 -34.16 -16.48 -10.12
CA PHE A 596 -34.64 -15.22 -10.71
C PHE A 596 -36.06 -15.31 -11.33
N GLY A 597 -36.91 -16.18 -10.79
CA GLY A 597 -38.32 -16.26 -11.18
C GLY A 597 -38.54 -16.80 -12.62
N PRO A 598 -39.58 -16.35 -13.34
CA PRO A 598 -39.97 -16.93 -14.62
C PRO A 598 -39.01 -16.63 -15.78
N GLU A 599 -38.32 -15.48 -15.77
CA GLU A 599 -37.35 -15.13 -16.82
C GLU A 599 -36.11 -16.02 -16.77
N GLY A 600 -35.55 -16.26 -15.58
CA GLY A 600 -34.45 -17.20 -15.40
C GLY A 600 -34.82 -18.64 -15.81
N LYS A 601 -36.06 -19.07 -15.50
CA LYS A 601 -36.58 -20.37 -15.97
C LYS A 601 -36.68 -20.46 -17.49
N ARG A 602 -37.07 -19.38 -18.17
CA ARG A 602 -37.12 -19.33 -19.65
C ARG A 602 -35.74 -19.54 -20.26
N ILE A 603 -34.74 -18.77 -19.81
CA ILE A 603 -33.37 -18.87 -20.31
C ILE A 603 -32.79 -20.25 -20.01
N ARG A 604 -33.02 -20.76 -18.78
CA ARG A 604 -32.63 -22.13 -18.41
C ARG A 604 -33.19 -23.18 -19.38
N ASN A 605 -34.47 -23.09 -19.74
CA ASN A 605 -35.10 -24.04 -20.67
C ASN A 605 -34.48 -23.97 -22.07
N GLN A 606 -34.12 -22.77 -22.53
CA GLN A 606 -33.47 -22.60 -23.83
C GLN A 606 -32.05 -23.18 -23.84
N LEU A 607 -31.38 -23.26 -22.68
CA LEU A 607 -30.02 -23.78 -22.51
C LEU A 607 -29.96 -25.30 -22.22
N LEU A 608 -31.08 -26.02 -22.24
CA LEU A 608 -31.09 -27.47 -22.00
C LEU A 608 -30.26 -28.27 -23.00
N PHE A 609 -29.91 -27.70 -24.16
CA PHE A 609 -29.00 -28.33 -25.13
C PHE A 609 -27.60 -28.58 -24.56
N VAL A 610 -27.16 -27.83 -23.53
CA VAL A 610 -25.81 -27.97 -22.93
C VAL A 610 -25.58 -29.40 -22.46
N ASP A 611 -26.59 -30.02 -21.84
CA ASP A 611 -26.54 -31.40 -21.35
C ASP A 611 -26.22 -32.39 -22.47
N GLN A 612 -26.88 -32.23 -23.62
CA GLN A 612 -26.71 -33.10 -24.78
C GLN A 612 -25.26 -33.06 -25.32
N TYR A 613 -24.61 -31.90 -25.27
CA TYR A 613 -23.19 -31.78 -25.62
C TYR A 613 -22.30 -32.47 -24.58
N PHE A 614 -22.59 -32.31 -23.29
CA PHE A 614 -21.84 -32.97 -22.23
C PHE A 614 -21.96 -34.49 -22.28
N GLU A 615 -23.16 -35.02 -22.52
CA GLU A 615 -23.37 -36.47 -22.73
C GLU A 615 -22.63 -36.97 -23.98
N SER A 616 -22.65 -36.20 -25.07
CA SER A 616 -21.93 -36.54 -26.30
C SER A 616 -20.41 -36.61 -26.07
N VAL A 617 -19.85 -35.66 -25.32
CA VAL A 617 -18.43 -35.67 -24.95
C VAL A 617 -18.11 -36.85 -24.04
N GLU A 618 -18.92 -37.12 -23.01
CA GLU A 618 -18.73 -38.22 -22.07
C GLU A 618 -18.77 -39.59 -22.77
N ASN A 619 -19.70 -39.78 -23.70
CA ASN A 619 -19.75 -41.00 -24.53
C ASN A 619 -18.47 -41.17 -25.36
N LYS A 620 -17.94 -40.09 -25.93
CA LYS A 620 -16.67 -40.13 -26.68
C LYS A 620 -15.47 -40.39 -25.77
N LEU A 621 -15.46 -39.86 -24.56
CA LEU A 621 -14.44 -40.19 -23.55
C LEU A 621 -14.48 -41.67 -23.17
N HIS A 622 -15.67 -42.24 -23.00
CA HIS A 622 -15.82 -43.68 -22.77
C HIS A 622 -15.32 -44.51 -23.96
N GLU A 623 -15.59 -44.10 -25.20
CA GLU A 623 -15.03 -44.75 -26.39
C GLU A 623 -13.49 -44.70 -26.42
N ILE A 624 -12.89 -43.57 -26.04
CA ILE A 624 -11.42 -43.44 -25.97
C ILE A 624 -10.85 -44.40 -24.93
N ARG A 625 -11.47 -44.51 -23.76
CA ARG A 625 -11.01 -45.36 -22.63
C ARG A 625 -11.25 -46.86 -22.85
N ASN A 626 -12.31 -47.24 -23.57
CA ASN A 626 -12.71 -48.64 -23.76
C ASN A 626 -12.23 -49.26 -25.07
N ARG A 627 -11.45 -48.54 -25.89
CA ARG A 627 -10.98 -49.07 -27.18
C ARG A 627 -9.93 -50.17 -27.06
N PHE A 628 -9.41 -50.43 -25.86
CA PHE A 628 -8.53 -51.55 -25.47
C PHE A 628 -8.76 -51.87 -23.99
#